data_AF-A0AAV8YPD6-F1
#
_entry.id   AF-A0AAV8YPD6-F1
#
_cell.length_a   1.000
_cell.length_b   1.000
_cell.length_c   1.000
_cell.angle_alpha   90.00
_cell.angle_beta   90.00
_cell.angle_gamma   90.00
#
_symmetry.space_group_name_H-M   'P 1'
#
loop_
_entity.id
_entity.type
_entity.pdbx_description
1 polymer ?
#
loop_
_entity_poly.entity_id
_entity_poly.type
_entity_poly.pdbx_seq_one_letter_code
_entity_poly.pdbx_strand_id
1 'polypeptide(L)' 'MYALVDARHFYTYNLEIYAERQPEGDYSISNKPSDVVKRLVTPIYNTGRNITADNWFTDVDLVSHLKEKSCSMWV' A
#
# COMPACT_ATOMS: atom_id res chain seq x y z
N MET A 1 -7.01 -2.63 10.12
CA MET A 1 -5.76 -1.84 10.12
C MET A 1 -4.84 -2.44 9.06
N TYR A 2 -4.17 -1.60 8.29
CA TYR A 2 -3.25 -2.01 7.24
C TYR A 2 -1.84 -1.51 7.57
N ALA A 3 -0.82 -2.32 7.30
CA ALA A 3 0.55 -2.01 7.66
C ALA A 3 1.51 -2.39 6.54
N LEU A 4 2.52 -1.54 6.31
CA LEU A 4 3.70 -1.87 5.53
C LEU A 4 4.82 -2.25 6.49
N VAL A 5 5.33 -3.48 6.38
CA VAL A 5 6.27 -4.05 7.34
C VAL A 5 7.44 -4.70 6.62
N ASP A 6 8.64 -4.57 7.20
CA ASP A 6 9.80 -5.34 6.79
C ASP A 6 9.60 -6.84 7.05
N ALA A 7 9.66 -7.67 6.02
CA ALA A 7 9.38 -9.10 6.14
C ALA A 7 10.37 -9.88 7.02
N ARG A 8 11.57 -9.33 7.30
CA ARG A 8 12.61 -10.01 8.09
C ARG A 8 12.70 -9.47 9.52
N HIS A 9 12.66 -8.15 9.68
CA HIS A 9 12.86 -7.49 10.96
C HIS A 9 11.56 -7.06 11.63
N PHE A 10 10.42 -7.22 10.94
CA PHE A 10 9.09 -6.82 11.40
C PHE A 10 8.98 -5.33 11.75
N TYR A 11 9.87 -4.50 11.18
CA TYR A 11 9.82 -3.06 11.36
C TYR A 11 8.69 -2.45 10.54
N THR A 12 7.79 -1.71 11.18
CA THR A 12 6.67 -1.05 10.51
C THR A 12 7.14 0.25 9.86
N TYR A 13 7.09 0.31 8.53
CA TYR A 13 7.41 1.52 7.75
C TYR A 13 6.24 2.50 7.71
N ASN A 14 5.01 2.00 7.61
CA ASN A 14 3.80 2.82 7.51
C ASN A 14 2.58 2.06 8.03
N LEU A 15 1.58 2.80 8.51
CA LEU A 15 0.36 2.27 9.12
C LEU A 15 -0.85 3.10 8.68
N GLU A 16 -1.94 2.44 8.32
CA GLU A 16 -3.22 3.08 8.01
C GLU A 16 -4.37 2.39 8.75
N ILE A 17 -5.25 3.18 9.36
CA ILE A 17 -6.47 2.66 10.00
C ILE A 17 -7.51 2.32 8.94
N TYR A 18 -8.23 1.21 9.12
CA TYR A 18 -9.42 0.93 8.31
C TYR A 18 -10.63 1.47 9.07
N ALA A 19 -11.25 2.52 8.53
CA ALA A 19 -12.34 3.23 9.20
C ALA A 19 -13.71 3.00 8.55
N GLU A 20 -13.85 2.02 7.64
CA GLU A 20 -15.04 1.76 6.80
C GLU A 20 -15.48 2.99 5.98
N ARG A 21 -16.11 3.96 6.65
CA ARG A 21 -16.47 5.28 6.13
C ARG A 21 -15.91 6.36 7.05
N GLN A 22 -14.98 7.13 6.52
CA GLN A 22 -14.49 8.35 7.17
C GLN A 22 -15.58 9.43 7.18
N PRO A 23 -15.67 10.26 8.24
CA PRO A 23 -16.50 11.47 8.22
C PRO A 23 -16.09 12.41 7.09
N GLU A 24 -17.00 13.28 6.66
CA GLU A 24 -16.65 14.31 5.68
C GLU A 24 -15.51 15.19 6.20
N GLY A 25 -14.50 15.39 5.35
CA GLY A 25 -13.27 16.10 5.68
C GLY A 25 -12.10 15.61 4.83
N ASP A 26 -10.90 16.12 5.12
CA ASP A 26 -9.69 15.86 4.31
C ASP A 26 -9.28 14.38 4.27
N TYR A 27 -9.71 13.59 5.26
CA TYR A 27 -9.44 12.16 5.34
C TYR A 27 -10.55 11.29 4.73
N SER A 28 -11.60 11.88 4.16
CA SER A 28 -12.62 11.18 3.38
C SER A 28 -12.07 10.78 2.00
N ILE A 29 -11.14 9.85 2.00
CA ILE A 29 -10.46 9.33 0.82
C ILE A 29 -10.89 7.89 0.49
N SER A 30 -10.52 7.42 -0.70
CA SER A 30 -10.88 6.08 -1.17
C SER A 30 -10.24 4.97 -0.31
N ASN A 31 -11.08 4.04 0.14
CA ASN A 31 -10.70 2.80 0.82
C ASN A 31 -10.58 1.61 -0.15
N LYS A 32 -10.54 1.84 -1.47
CA LYS A 32 -10.26 0.78 -2.43
C LYS A 32 -8.88 0.17 -2.14
N PRO A 33 -8.71 -1.15 -2.25
CA PRO A 33 -7.44 -1.81 -1.88
C PRO A 33 -6.23 -1.21 -2.59
N SER A 34 -6.34 -0.92 -3.89
CA SER A 34 -5.24 -0.33 -4.66
C SER A 34 -4.86 1.08 -4.22
N ASP A 35 -5.83 1.89 -3.77
CA ASP A 35 -5.57 3.24 -3.26
C ASP A 35 -4.90 3.19 -1.88
N VAL A 36 -5.30 2.23 -1.04
CA VAL A 36 -4.66 1.95 0.24
C VAL A 36 -3.20 1.53 0.04
N VAL A 37 -2.93 0.61 -0.89
CA VAL A 37 -1.54 0.17 -1.18
C VAL A 37 -0.68 1.36 -1.61
N LYS A 38 -1.15 2.17 -2.57
CA LYS A 38 -0.40 3.34 -3.07
C LYS A 38 -0.03 4.31 -1.94
N ARG A 39 -0.90 4.53 -0.97
CA ARG A 39 -0.59 5.37 0.20
C ARG A 39 0.43 4.69 1.11
N LEU A 40 0.18 3.44 1.49
CA LEU A 40 1.04 2.69 2.41
C LEU A 40 2.49 2.59 1.91
N VAL A 41 2.69 2.34 0.61
CA VAL A 41 4.02 2.08 0.04
C VAL A 41 4.79 3.33 -0.38
N THR A 42 4.22 4.52 -0.16
CA THR A 42 4.89 5.79 -0.46
C THR A 42 6.31 5.91 0.14
N PRO A 43 6.59 5.49 1.39
CA PRO A 43 7.92 5.58 1.98
C PRO A 43 9.00 4.72 1.30
N ILE A 44 8.60 3.74 0.48
CA ILE A 44 9.53 2.82 -0.19
C ILE A 44 9.59 3.02 -1.71
N TYR A 45 8.92 4.04 -2.25
CA TYR A 45 9.05 4.37 -3.66
C TYR A 45 10.50 4.66 -4.05
N ASN A 46 10.85 4.26 -5.27
CA ASN A 46 12.18 4.42 -5.87
C ASN A 46 13.32 3.71 -5.12
N THR A 47 13.01 2.70 -4.31
CA THR A 47 14.03 1.95 -3.55
C THR A 47 14.36 0.59 -4.15
N GLY A 48 13.65 0.16 -5.22
CA GLY A 48 13.83 -1.16 -5.83
C GLY A 48 13.31 -2.31 -4.97
N ARG A 49 12.47 -2.03 -3.96
CA ARG A 49 11.93 -3.06 -3.06
C ARG A 49 10.74 -3.78 -3.68
N ASN A 50 10.55 -5.01 -3.21
CA ASN A 50 9.42 -5.87 -3.56
C ASN A 50 8.40 -5.82 -2.44
N ILE A 51 7.13 -5.72 -2.82
CA ILE A 51 5.98 -5.77 -1.92
C ILE A 51 5.34 -7.14 -2.06
N THR A 52 5.05 -7.80 -0.95
CA THR A 52 4.24 -9.02 -0.92
C THR A 52 2.94 -8.68 -0.19
N ALA A 53 1.80 -8.96 -0.82
CA ALA A 53 0.50 -8.65 -0.27
C ALA A 53 -0.54 -9.71 -0.65
N ASP A 54 -1.58 -9.86 0.18
CA ASP A 54 -2.70 -10.74 -0.13
C ASP A 54 -3.37 -10.38 -1.46
N ASN A 55 -4.00 -11.36 -2.10
CA ASN A 55 -4.70 -11.20 -3.37
C ASN A 55 -5.73 -10.04 -3.35
N TRP A 56 -6.36 -9.78 -2.19
CA TRP A 56 -7.27 -8.65 -2.01
C TRP A 56 -6.66 -7.28 -2.33
N PHE A 57 -5.34 -7.13 -2.19
CA PHE A 57 -4.60 -5.90 -2.45
C PHE A 57 -3.99 -5.84 -3.85
N THR A 58 -4.27 -6.81 -4.72
CA THR A 58 -3.63 -6.91 -6.02
C THR A 58 -4.53 -6.50 -7.17
N ASP A 59 -3.95 -5.78 -8.13
CA ASP A 59 -4.60 -5.29 -9.34
C ASP A 59 -3.53 -5.09 -10.43
N VAL A 60 -3.86 -5.36 -11.69
CA VAL A 60 -2.96 -5.18 -12.84
C VAL A 60 -2.55 -3.70 -13.00
N ASP A 61 -3.49 -2.77 -12.80
CA ASP A 61 -3.21 -1.34 -12.90
C ASP A 61 -2.29 -0.89 -11.75
N LEU A 62 -2.44 -1.49 -10.57
CA LEU A 62 -1.57 -1.25 -9.43
C LEU A 62 -0.14 -1.72 -9.70
N VAL A 63 0.04 -2.92 -10.27
CA VAL A 63 1.38 -3.43 -10.63
C VAL A 63 2.08 -2.48 -11.60
N SER A 64 1.35 -1.98 -12.60
CA SER A 64 1.88 -1.04 -13.59
C SER A 64 2.31 0.28 -12.91
N HIS A 65 1.48 0.82 -12.03
CA HIS A 65 1.80 2.01 -11.25
C HIS A 65 3.03 1.82 -10.35
N LEU A 66 3.14 0.68 -9.66
CA LEU A 66 4.29 0.39 -8.79
C LEU A 66 5.60 0.27 -9.59
N LYS A 67 5.52 -0.30 -10.80
CA LYS A 67 6.67 -0.41 -11.69
C LYS A 67 7.23 0.97 -12.09
N GLU A 68 6.35 1.94 -12.36
CA GLU A 68 6.75 3.33 -12.61
C GLU A 68 7.46 3.98 -11.40
N LYS A 69 7.16 3.51 -10.18
CA LYS A 69 7.77 3.95 -8.92
C LYS A 69 8.92 3.05 -8.45
N SER A 70 9.52 2.26 -9.35
CA SER A 70 10.59 1.30 -9.05
C SER A 70 10.28 0.41 -7.84
N CYS A 71 9.05 -0.10 -7.79
CA CYS A 71 8.59 -1.11 -6.86
C CYS A 71 8.00 -2.28 -7.65
N SER A 72 8.11 -3.49 -7.11
CA SER A 72 7.42 -4.67 -7.67
C SER A 72 6.44 -5.23 -6.66
N MET A 73 5.45 -5.99 -7.13
CA MET A 73 4.43 -6.61 -6.27
C MET A 73 4.29 -8.09 -6.57
N TRP A 74 4.15 -8.87 -5.51
CA TRP A 74 4.00 -10.31 -5.48
C TRP A 74 2.81 -10.67 -4.59
N VAL A 75 2.14 -11.77 -4.91
CA VAL A 75 1.14 -12.40 -4.04
C VAL A 75 1.82 -13.45 -3.20
#